data_AF-A0A9E1E8L2-F1
#
_entry.id   AF-A0A9E1E8L2-F1
#
_cell.length_a   1.000
_cell.length_b   1.000
_cell.length_c   1.000
_cell.angle_alpha   90.00
_cell.angle_beta   90.00
_cell.angle_gamma   90.00
#
_symmetry.space_group_name_H-M   'P 1'
#
loop_
_entity.id
_entity.type
_entity.pdbx_description
1 polymer ?
#
loop_
_entity_poly.entity_id
_entity_poly.type
_entity_poly.pdbx_seq_one_letter_code
_entity_poly.pdbx_strand_id
1 'polypeptide(L)'
;MLGGKWKMRILWHIIHGENRFSELKKALPEISEKVLYTSLRELEEAEILIREVEREQKPSIIRYYLAEEYAEVKEMISAAHSFAEKYVRKNEIRQCQDLQKSKVLQEKEKLCIVDTE
;
A
#
# COMPACT_ATOMS: atom_id res chain seq x y z
N MET A 1 -8.67 1.78 14.75
CA MET A 1 -8.17 2.70 13.71
C MET A 1 -7.39 1.95 12.62
N LEU A 2 -6.30 1.24 12.91
CA LEU A 2 -5.52 0.46 11.93
C LEU A 2 -5.96 -1.02 11.74
N GLY A 3 -6.87 -1.51 12.58
CA GLY A 3 -7.39 -2.89 12.49
C GLY A 3 -8.31 -3.12 11.29
N GLY A 4 -8.28 -4.34 10.75
CA GLY A 4 -9.13 -4.80 9.64
C GLY A 4 -8.33 -5.49 8.53
N LYS A 5 -8.98 -6.41 7.79
CA LYS A 5 -8.34 -7.20 6.72
C LYS A 5 -7.61 -6.35 5.67
N TRP A 6 -8.13 -5.15 5.39
CA TRP A 6 -7.74 -4.38 4.21
C TRP A 6 -6.82 -3.20 4.48
N LYS A 7 -6.92 -2.53 5.64
CA LYS A 7 -6.22 -1.26 5.90
C LYS A 7 -4.71 -1.38 5.80
N MET A 8 -4.13 -2.43 6.40
CA MET A 8 -2.68 -2.68 6.31
C MET A 8 -2.22 -2.93 4.88
N ARG A 9 -3.03 -3.65 4.08
CA ARG A 9 -2.74 -3.88 2.66
C ARG A 9 -2.82 -2.58 1.87
N ILE A 10 -3.84 -1.75 2.09
CA ILE A 10 -4.01 -0.45 1.44
C ILE A 10 -2.82 0.46 1.76
N LEU A 11 -2.45 0.59 3.04
CA LEU A 11 -1.30 1.41 3.47
C LEU A 11 0.01 0.92 2.86
N TRP A 12 0.24 -0.40 2.81
CA TRP A 12 1.38 -0.97 2.11
C TRP A 12 1.46 -0.48 0.66
N HIS A 13 0.37 -0.59 -0.09
CA HIS A 13 0.34 -0.17 -1.49
C HIS A 13 0.56 1.34 -1.69
N ILE A 14 -0.05 2.19 -0.85
CA ILE A 14 0.15 3.65 -0.89
C ILE A 14 1.61 4.02 -0.61
N ILE A 15 2.24 3.43 0.42
CA ILE A 15 3.64 3.69 0.75
C ILE A 15 4.58 3.26 -0.39
N HIS A 16 4.17 2.27 -1.19
CA HIS A 16 4.94 1.81 -2.33
C HIS A 16 4.70 2.64 -3.60
N GLY A 17 3.67 3.49 -3.65
CA GLY A 17 3.42 4.45 -4.74
C GLY A 17 2.11 4.22 -5.51
N GLU A 18 1.30 3.24 -5.11
CA GLU A 18 -0.03 3.00 -5.68
C GLU A 18 -1.05 3.92 -4.98
N ASN A 19 -1.04 5.19 -5.39
CA ASN A 19 -1.70 6.26 -4.64
C ASN A 19 -3.08 6.62 -5.22
N ARG A 20 -3.52 5.96 -6.30
CA ARG A 20 -4.85 6.19 -6.90
C ARG A 20 -5.81 5.05 -6.56
N PHE A 21 -7.10 5.38 -6.45
CA PHE A 21 -8.15 4.38 -6.19
C PHE A 21 -8.11 3.21 -7.18
N SER A 22 -7.91 3.49 -8.47
CA SER A 22 -7.85 2.47 -9.51
C SER A 22 -6.59 1.61 -9.45
N GLU A 23 -5.46 2.14 -8.97
CA GLU A 23 -4.23 1.37 -8.74
C GLU A 23 -4.42 0.44 -7.54
N LEU A 24 -4.94 0.97 -6.43
CA LEU A 24 -5.26 0.19 -5.24
C LEU A 24 -6.25 -0.94 -5.55
N LYS A 25 -7.28 -0.66 -6.37
CA LYS A 25 -8.26 -1.68 -6.77
C LYS A 25 -7.64 -2.77 -7.66
N LYS A 26 -6.67 -2.43 -8.51
CA LYS A 26 -5.92 -3.39 -9.33
C LYS A 26 -4.97 -4.24 -8.50
N ALA A 27 -4.30 -3.64 -7.53
CA ALA A 27 -3.39 -4.33 -6.62
C ALA A 27 -4.13 -5.24 -5.62
N LEU A 28 -5.37 -4.87 -5.28
CA LEU A 28 -6.26 -5.61 -4.39
C LEU A 28 -7.50 -6.10 -5.16
N PRO A 29 -7.40 -7.13 -6.02
CA PRO A 29 -8.54 -7.60 -6.80
C PRO A 29 -9.71 -8.10 -5.94
N GLU A 30 -9.41 -8.71 -4.79
CA GLU A 30 -10.39 -9.28 -3.86
C GLU A 30 -11.23 -8.24 -3.07
N ILE A 31 -10.73 -7.01 -2.87
CA ILE A 31 -11.48 -6.01 -2.10
C ILE A 31 -12.64 -5.48 -2.95
N SER A 32 -13.84 -5.36 -2.39
CA SER A 32 -14.92 -4.67 -3.13
C SER A 32 -14.65 -3.16 -3.16
N GLU A 33 -15.13 -2.47 -4.19
CA GLU A 33 -14.96 -1.01 -4.30
C GLU A 33 -15.56 -0.27 -3.10
N LYS A 34 -16.72 -0.73 -2.61
CA LYS A 34 -17.36 -0.18 -1.42
C LYS A 34 -16.45 -0.29 -0.19
N VAL A 35 -15.83 -1.45 0.03
CA VAL A 35 -14.95 -1.67 1.19
C VAL A 35 -13.64 -0.89 1.04
N LEU A 36 -13.10 -0.76 -0.17
CA LEU A 36 -11.93 0.08 -0.44
C LEU A 36 -12.23 1.55 -0.14
N TYR A 37 -13.37 2.06 -0.64
CA TYR A 37 -13.81 3.44 -0.39
C TYR A 37 -14.01 3.71 1.10
N THR A 38 -14.73 2.83 1.81
CA THR A 38 -14.93 2.95 3.25
C THR A 38 -13.60 2.91 4.00
N SER A 39 -12.68 2.00 3.64
CA SER A 39 -11.38 1.90 4.30
C SER A 39 -10.51 3.15 4.09
N LEU A 40 -10.51 3.73 2.88
CA LEU A 40 -9.79 4.98 2.60
C LEU A 40 -10.39 6.15 3.38
N ARG A 41 -11.72 6.27 3.39
CA ARG A 41 -12.41 7.31 4.16
C ARG A 41 -12.13 7.19 5.66
N GLU A 42 -12.15 5.99 6.22
CA GLU A 42 -11.81 5.79 7.64
C GLU A 42 -10.34 6.14 7.97
N LEU A 43 -9.43 5.96 7.01
CA LEU A 43 -8.02 6.35 7.17
C LEU A 43 -7.81 7.86 7.01
N GLU A 44 -8.61 8.53 6.16
CA GLU A 44 -8.66 9.99 6.06
C GLU A 44 -9.26 10.62 7.33
N GLU A 45 -10.38 10.07 7.83
CA GLU A 45 -11.03 10.53 9.07
C GLU A 45 -10.14 10.34 10.30
N ALA A 46 -9.21 9.38 10.25
CA ALA A 46 -8.18 9.18 11.27
C ALA A 46 -6.91 10.03 11.04
N GLU A 47 -6.91 10.90 10.03
CA GLU A 47 -5.78 11.77 9.63
C GLU A 47 -4.51 11.03 9.20
N ILE A 48 -4.57 9.70 9.10
CA ILE A 48 -3.45 8.84 8.67
C ILE A 48 -3.16 9.04 7.18
N LEU A 49 -4.21 9.22 6.39
CA LEU A 49 -4.09 9.50 4.95
C LEU A 49 -4.52 10.93 4.63
N ILE A 50 -3.73 11.58 3.78
CA ILE A 50 -4.03 12.87 3.17
C ILE A 50 -4.52 12.63 1.74
N ARG A 51 -5.65 13.25 1.41
CA ARG A 51 -6.21 13.25 0.05
C ARG A 51 -5.82 14.50 -0.69
N GLU A 52 -5.08 14.34 -1.77
CA GLU A 52 -4.70 15.42 -2.68
C GLU A 52 -5.52 15.35 -3.97
N VAL A 53 -6.00 16.52 -4.43
CA VAL A 53 -6.74 16.65 -5.69
C VAL A 53 -5.91 17.49 -6.65
N GLU A 54 -5.28 16.82 -7.61
CA GLU A 54 -4.54 17.46 -8.70
C GLU A 54 -5.55 18.05 -9.69
N ARG A 55 -5.63 19.38 -9.72
CA ARG A 55 -6.57 20.14 -10.58
C ARG A 55 -5.94 20.65 -11.88
N GLU A 56 -4.62 20.53 -12.02
CA GLU A 56 -3.88 21.02 -13.19
C GLU A 56 -4.23 20.25 -14.47
N GLN A 57 -4.62 18.98 -14.35
CA GLN A 57 -5.04 18.14 -15.49
C GLN A 57 -6.55 17.87 -15.42
N LYS A 58 -7.23 17.95 -16.58
CA LYS A 58 -8.61 17.46 -16.75
C LYS A 58 -8.55 16.03 -17.30
N PRO A 59 -9.24 15.04 -16.70
CA PRO A 59 -10.05 15.09 -15.48
C PRO A 59 -9.19 15.18 -14.20
N SER A 60 -9.73 15.78 -13.13
CA SER A 60 -9.01 15.92 -11.86
C SER A 60 -8.60 14.55 -11.31
N ILE A 61 -7.34 14.43 -10.89
CA ILE A 61 -6.78 13.19 -10.37
C ILE A 61 -6.78 13.27 -8.84
N ILE A 62 -7.23 12.20 -8.18
CA ILE A 62 -7.21 12.08 -6.73
C ILE A 62 -6.08 11.12 -6.34
N ARG A 63 -5.24 11.56 -5.40
CA ARG A 63 -4.17 10.75 -4.80
C ARG A 63 -4.29 10.71 -3.30
N TYR A 64 -3.86 9.58 -2.73
CA TYR A 64 -3.78 9.35 -1.30
C TYR A 64 -2.32 9.22 -0.89
N TYR A 65 -1.95 9.88 0.20
CA TYR A 65 -0.60 9.85 0.76
C TYR A 65 -0.65 9.59 2.26
N LEU A 66 0.37 8.93 2.79
CA LEU A 66 0.56 8.86 4.23
C LEU A 66 0.87 10.27 4.75
N ALA A 67 0.23 10.67 5.85
CA ALA A 67 0.57 11.95 6.48
C ALA A 67 2.02 11.92 6.99
N GLU A 68 2.72 13.05 6.85
CA GLU A 68 4.14 13.17 7.19
C GLU A 68 4.40 12.93 8.68
N GLU A 69 3.45 13.33 9.54
CA GLU A 69 3.51 13.11 11.00
C GLU A 69 3.53 11.62 11.37
N TYR A 70 3.05 10.73 10.50
CA TYR A 70 2.97 9.29 10.76
C TYR A 70 4.00 8.48 9.96
N ALA A 71 5.16 9.08 9.68
CA ALA A 71 6.24 8.40 8.96
C ALA A 71 6.63 7.05 9.60
N GLU A 72 6.53 6.90 10.92
CA GLU A 72 6.79 5.67 11.67
C GLU A 72 5.85 4.51 11.30
N VAL A 73 4.66 4.81 10.75
CA VAL A 73 3.74 3.78 10.22
C VAL A 73 4.42 2.98 9.10
N LYS A 74 5.29 3.62 8.32
CA LYS A 74 6.08 2.94 7.28
C LYS A 74 6.99 1.87 7.87
N GLU A 75 7.67 2.20 8.96
CA GLU A 75 8.57 1.27 9.65
C GLU A 75 7.79 0.12 10.29
N MET A 76 6.67 0.43 10.95
CA MET A 76 5.79 -0.58 11.54
C MET A 76 5.26 -1.57 10.49
N ILE A 77 4.78 -1.08 9.34
CA ILE A 77 4.28 -1.96 8.28
C ILE A 77 5.42 -2.80 7.70
N SER A 78 6.61 -2.22 7.53
CA SER A 78 7.80 -2.94 7.04
C SER A 78 8.22 -4.05 8.02
N ALA A 79 8.19 -3.77 9.32
CA ALA A 79 8.45 -4.76 10.36
C ALA A 79 7.42 -5.90 10.35
N ALA A 80 6.14 -5.56 10.20
CA ALA A 80 5.06 -6.55 10.09
C ALA A 80 5.22 -7.44 8.84
N HIS A 81 5.61 -6.85 7.70
CA HIS A 81 5.91 -7.58 6.47
C HIS A 81 7.08 -8.55 6.66
N SER A 82 8.21 -8.05 7.20
CA SER A 82 9.39 -8.86 7.48
C SER A 82 9.09 -10.04 8.41
N PHE A 83 8.28 -9.80 9.45
CA PHE A 83 7.80 -10.86 10.33
C PHE A 83 6.95 -11.89 9.58
N ALA A 84 5.98 -11.44 8.77
CA ALA A 84 5.09 -12.32 8.03
C ALA A 84 5.86 -13.24 7.07
N GLU A 85 6.83 -12.70 6.33
CA GLU A 85 7.70 -13.48 5.44
C GLU A 85 8.50 -14.55 6.21
N LYS A 86 9.13 -14.16 7.33
CA LYS A 86 9.86 -15.08 8.19
C LYS A 86 8.96 -16.18 8.75
N TYR A 87 7.75 -15.82 9.16
CA TYR A 87 6.78 -16.76 9.72
C TYR A 87 6.31 -17.78 8.67
N VAL A 88 5.96 -17.33 7.47
CA VAL A 88 5.56 -18.20 6.35
C VAL A 88 6.69 -19.17 5.99
N ARG A 89 7.93 -18.67 5.88
CA ARG A 89 9.11 -19.49 5.58
C ARG A 89 9.37 -20.54 6.66
N LYS A 90 9.26 -20.17 7.95
CA LYS A 90 9.53 -21.07 9.08
C LYS A 90 8.50 -22.19 9.20
N ASN A 91 7.24 -21.91 8.91
CA ASN A 91 6.14 -22.85 9.12
C ASN A 91 5.70 -23.57 7.83
N GLU A 92 6.46 -23.42 6.74
CA GLU A 92 6.18 -24.05 5.43
C GLU A 92 4.74 -23.80 4.93
N ILE A 93 4.19 -22.63 5.26
CA ILE A 93 2.83 -22.28 4.86
C ILE A 93 2.83 -22.09 3.34
N ARG A 94 2.03 -22.88 2.62
CA ARG A 94 1.80 -22.68 1.19
C ARG A 94 1.31 -21.25 0.96
N GLN A 95 2.11 -20.42 0.30
CA GLN A 95 1.64 -19.14 -0.18
C GLN A 95 0.64 -19.39 -1.31
N CYS A 96 -0.61 -18.99 -1.12
CA CYS A 96 -1.49 -18.74 -2.26
C CYS A 96 -0.92 -17.52 -3.01
N GLN A 97 -0.63 -17.67 -4.30
CA GLN A 97 0.01 -16.65 -5.15
C GLN A 97 -0.92 -15.44 -5.37
N ASP A 98 -1.09 -14.57 -4.37
CA ASP A 98 -2.03 -13.44 -4.51
C ASP A 98 -1.42 -12.05 -4.30
N LEU A 99 -0.08 -11.91 -4.28
CA LEU A 99 0.59 -10.61 -4.06
C LEU A 99 1.72 -10.22 -5.03
N GLN A 100 2.06 -11.03 -6.03
CA GLN A 100 3.22 -10.74 -6.92
C GLN A 100 2.91 -9.99 -8.23
N LYS A 101 1.72 -9.40 -8.41
CA LYS A 101 1.38 -8.66 -9.66
C LYS A 101 1.26 -7.14 -9.49
N SER A 102 1.84 -6.55 -8.45
CA SER A 102 2.08 -5.10 -8.42
C SER A 102 3.35 -4.81 -9.22
N LYS A 103 3.21 -4.17 -10.39
CA LYS A 103 4.34 -3.70 -11.21
C LYS A 103 5.35 -2.84 -10.43
N VAL A 104 4.90 -2.19 -9.37
CA VAL A 104 5.69 -1.24 -8.57
C VAL A 104 6.79 -1.91 -7.74
N LEU A 105 6.60 -3.17 -7.33
CA LEU A 105 7.63 -3.92 -6.58
C LEU A 105 8.74 -4.47 -7.51
N GLN A 106 8.41 -4.82 -8.76
CA GLN A 106 9.41 -5.29 -9.72
C GLN A 106 10.33 -4.18 -10.25
N GLU A 107 9.88 -2.92 -10.19
CA GLU A 107 10.64 -1.77 -10.67
C GLU A 107 11.59 -1.21 -9.60
N LYS A 108 11.24 -1.30 -8.31
CA LYS A 108 12.10 -0.85 -7.21
C LYS A 108 13.26 -1.80 -6.88
N GLU A 109 13.13 -3.10 -7.14
CA GLU A 109 14.28 -4.03 -7.05
C GLU A 109 15.35 -3.79 -8.13
N LYS A 110 15.02 -3.10 -9.22
CA LYS A 110 16.00 -2.69 -10.24
C LYS A 110 16.74 -1.39 -9.92
N LEU A 111 16.23 -0.55 -9.02
CA LEU A 111 16.82 0.76 -8.76
C LEU A 111 17.93 0.74 -7.69
N CYS A 112 18.15 -0.40 -7.01
CA CYS A 112 19.22 -0.56 -6.01
C CYS A 112 20.44 -1.36 -6.52
N ILE A 113 20.56 -1.63 -7.82
CA ILE A 113 21.74 -2.30 -8.42
C ILE A 113 22.40 -1.39 -9.47
N VAL A 114 22.91 -0.25 -9.01
CA VAL A 114 23.90 0.64 -9.65
C VAL A 114 24.24 1.66 -8.55
N ASP A 115 25.46 1.87 -8.06
CA ASP A 115 26.80 1.51 -8.46
C ASP A 115 27.63 1.38 -7.15
N THR A 116 28.56 0.43 -7.11
CA THR A 116 29.70 0.54 -6.20
C THR A 116 30.90 0.03 -6.99
N GLU A 117 31.83 0.96 -7.22
CA GLU A 117 33.13 0.73 -7.85
C GLU A 117 33.92 -0.41 -7.19
#